data_AF-A0A418MB27-F1
#
_entry.id   AF-A0A418MB27-F1
#
_cell.length_a   1.000
_cell.length_b   1.000
_cell.length_c   1.000
_cell.angle_alpha   90.00
_cell.angle_beta   90.00
_cell.angle_gamma   90.00
#
_symmetry.space_group_name_H-M   'P 1'
#
loop_
_entity.id
_entity.type
_entity.pdbx_description
1 polymer ?
#
loop_
_entity_poly.entity_id
_entity_poly.type
_entity_poly.pdbx_seq_one_letter_code
_entity_poly.pdbx_strand_id
1 'polypeptide(L)'
;MFVILQAHSFGQDYYIIMFSRIVHTLCALLLIYGCRSQAEPFETKLAGYTINLPVTSGEIRAKYPNAKESLFVYLTETTSDMDVEWRFNQSIYNPKSQAYAIIVTLRNKAHQMDSIRTALEAQYKKPFEPLLTPKHLGKYEYYEKDSTLGVLQVNEHVQLSIHRRKIWPLSGYQYTKDVVVSICYGLTDEQKERFAMKQGDIQPRD
;
A
#
# COMPACT_ATOMS: atom_id res chain seq x y z
N MET A 1 -24.84 -2.90 79.76
CA MET A 1 -25.15 -2.47 78.39
C MET A 1 -23.86 -1.96 77.76
N PHE A 2 -23.20 -2.78 76.94
CA PHE A 2 -22.05 -2.36 76.13
C PHE A 2 -22.27 -2.95 74.73
N VAL A 3 -22.53 -2.07 73.78
CA VAL A 3 -22.51 -2.37 72.35
C VAL A 3 -21.12 -1.95 71.88
N ILE A 4 -20.24 -2.92 71.63
CA ILE A 4 -18.96 -2.67 70.95
C ILE A 4 -19.21 -2.89 69.46
N LEU A 5 -19.05 -1.81 68.70
CA LEU A 5 -19.05 -1.77 67.24
C LEU A 5 -17.96 -2.68 66.66
N GLN A 6 -18.36 -3.69 65.89
CA GLN A 6 -17.52 -4.28 64.85
C GLN A 6 -17.79 -3.51 63.55
N ALA A 7 -16.83 -2.66 63.16
CA ALA A 7 -16.84 -1.95 61.88
C ALA A 7 -15.42 -1.91 61.28
N HIS A 8 -14.78 -3.06 61.10
CA HIS A 8 -13.48 -3.17 60.43
C HIS A 8 -13.43 -4.44 59.57
N SER A 9 -14.02 -4.40 58.38
CA SER A 9 -13.67 -5.34 57.29
C SER A 9 -14.18 -4.90 55.91
N PHE A 10 -15.22 -4.07 55.82
CA PHE A 10 -15.82 -3.70 54.52
C PHE A 10 -14.97 -2.78 53.63
N GLY A 11 -13.90 -2.19 54.15
CA GLY A 11 -13.07 -1.24 53.39
C GLY A 11 -12.13 -1.90 52.38
N GLN A 12 -11.46 -2.99 52.75
CA GLN A 12 -10.34 -3.54 51.94
C GLN A 12 -10.81 -4.24 50.66
N ASP A 13 -11.90 -4.99 50.71
CA ASP A 13 -12.41 -5.72 49.53
C ASP A 13 -12.90 -4.78 48.42
N TYR A 14 -13.41 -3.61 48.80
CA TYR A 14 -13.88 -2.60 47.85
C TYR A 14 -12.73 -1.99 47.04
N TYR A 15 -11.56 -1.79 47.66
CA TYR A 15 -10.38 -1.29 46.97
C TYR A 15 -9.79 -2.32 46.00
N ILE A 16 -9.80 -3.62 46.34
CA ILE A 16 -9.28 -4.69 45.48
C ILE A 16 -10.14 -4.82 44.21
N ILE A 17 -11.47 -4.77 44.35
CA ILE A 17 -12.39 -4.87 43.21
C ILE A 17 -12.28 -3.63 42.30
N MET A 18 -12.17 -2.42 42.88
CA MET A 18 -11.95 -1.20 42.09
C MET A 18 -10.62 -1.23 41.34
N PHE A 19 -9.53 -1.62 42.00
CA PHE A 19 -8.21 -1.66 41.38
C PHE A 19 -8.15 -2.68 40.23
N SER A 20 -8.75 -3.85 40.42
CA SER A 20 -8.89 -4.86 39.37
C SER A 20 -9.64 -4.31 38.15
N ARG A 21 -10.78 -3.63 38.34
CA ARG A 21 -11.54 -3.05 37.23
C ARG A 21 -10.75 -1.97 36.49
N ILE A 22 -10.01 -1.13 37.20
CA ILE A 22 -9.15 -0.09 36.61
C ILE A 22 -8.04 -0.72 35.77
N VAL A 23 -7.36 -1.76 36.27
CA VAL A 23 -6.31 -2.48 35.53
C VAL A 23 -6.86 -3.15 34.28
N HIS A 24 -8.02 -3.83 34.36
CA HIS A 24 -8.64 -4.45 33.18
C HIS A 24 -9.07 -3.40 32.15
N THR A 25 -9.56 -2.25 32.60
CA THR A 25 -9.97 -1.15 31.70
C THR A 25 -8.75 -0.51 31.03
N LEU A 26 -7.65 -0.33 31.76
CA LEU A 26 -6.37 0.16 31.23
C LEU A 26 -5.73 -0.82 30.25
N CYS A 27 -5.77 -2.13 30.52
CA CYS A 27 -5.32 -3.15 29.59
C CYS A 27 -6.17 -3.18 28.31
N ALA A 28 -7.50 -3.07 28.44
CA ALA A 28 -8.39 -2.97 27.28
C ALA A 28 -8.14 -1.70 26.46
N LEU A 29 -7.93 -0.55 27.13
CA LEU A 29 -7.55 0.70 26.47
C LEU A 29 -6.19 0.61 25.78
N LEU A 30 -5.18 0.00 26.38
CA LEU A 30 -3.87 -0.21 25.76
C LEU A 30 -3.95 -1.15 24.54
N LEU A 31 -4.82 -2.17 24.58
CA LEU A 31 -5.09 -3.04 23.43
C LEU A 31 -5.89 -2.33 22.31
N ILE A 32 -6.79 -1.42 22.66
CA ILE A 32 -7.59 -0.65 21.70
C ILE A 32 -6.75 0.48 21.07
N TYR A 33 -5.89 1.16 21.85
CA TYR A 33 -5.01 2.24 21.36
C TYR A 33 -3.70 1.73 20.73
N GLY A 34 -3.29 0.49 21.01
CA GLY A 34 -2.13 -0.15 20.38
C GLY A 34 -2.34 -0.58 18.93
N CYS A 35 -3.58 -0.55 18.42
CA CYS A 35 -3.94 -1.06 17.09
C CYS A 35 -4.20 0.02 16.03
N ARG A 36 -3.44 1.13 16.03
CA ARG A 36 -3.14 1.82 14.78
C ARG A 36 -1.74 1.40 14.35
N SER A 37 -1.63 0.17 13.85
CA SER A 37 -0.43 -0.31 13.19
C SER A 37 -0.15 0.61 12.00
N GLN A 38 0.77 1.55 12.20
CA GLN A 38 1.37 2.28 11.09
C GLN A 38 2.08 1.23 10.24
N ALA A 39 1.74 1.15 8.95
CA ALA A 39 2.31 0.17 8.04
C ALA A 39 3.84 0.12 8.19
N GLU A 40 4.39 -1.10 8.29
CA GLU A 40 5.82 -1.32 8.48
C GLU A 40 6.62 -0.73 7.31
N PRO A 41 7.77 -0.07 7.57
CA PRO A 41 8.63 0.44 6.52
C PRO A 41 9.04 -0.65 5.52
N PHE A 42 9.08 -0.29 4.25
CA PHE A 42 9.44 -1.16 3.15
C PHE A 42 10.52 -0.51 2.30
N GLU A 43 11.63 -1.23 2.11
CA GLU A 43 12.71 -0.84 1.22
C GLU A 43 12.89 -1.89 0.12
N THR A 44 13.08 -1.43 -1.11
CA THR A 44 13.42 -2.30 -2.23
C THR A 44 14.24 -1.58 -3.29
N LYS A 45 14.90 -2.36 -4.15
CA LYS A 45 15.55 -1.88 -5.37
C LYS A 45 14.81 -2.39 -6.59
N LEU A 46 14.46 -1.50 -7.50
CA LEU A 46 13.77 -1.83 -8.75
C LEU A 46 14.30 -0.95 -9.88
N ALA A 47 14.76 -1.57 -10.97
CA ALA A 47 15.28 -0.84 -12.14
C ALA A 47 16.35 0.24 -11.80
N GLY A 48 17.22 -0.06 -10.83
CA GLY A 48 18.25 0.88 -10.37
C GLY A 48 17.78 1.93 -9.35
N TYR A 49 16.47 2.04 -9.10
CA TYR A 49 15.91 2.91 -8.07
C TYR A 49 15.88 2.23 -6.72
N THR A 50 16.30 2.96 -5.68
CA THR A 50 16.01 2.58 -4.29
C THR A 50 14.69 3.24 -3.87
N ILE A 51 13.72 2.41 -3.57
CA ILE A 51 12.36 2.75 -3.18
C ILE A 51 12.25 2.51 -1.68
N ASN A 52 11.92 3.56 -0.93
CA ASN A 52 11.67 3.52 0.49
C ASN A 52 10.23 3.98 0.72
N LEU A 53 9.45 3.21 1.48
CA LEU A 53 8.09 3.52 1.87
C LEU A 53 7.97 3.36 3.40
N PRO A 54 7.23 4.23 4.10
CA PRO A 54 6.54 5.41 3.56
C PRO A 54 7.53 6.49 3.14
N VAL A 55 7.18 7.26 2.10
CA VAL A 55 7.93 8.45 1.67
C VAL A 55 6.95 9.58 1.38
N THR A 56 7.37 10.81 1.66
CA THR A 56 6.56 12.00 1.47
C THR A 56 6.89 12.73 0.18
N SER A 57 5.94 13.54 -0.31
CA SER A 57 6.15 14.38 -1.49
C SER A 57 7.32 15.36 -1.30
N GLY A 58 7.53 15.87 -0.08
CA GLY A 58 8.68 16.72 0.26
C GLY A 58 10.02 15.99 0.10
N GLU A 59 10.11 14.74 0.58
CA GLU A 59 11.32 13.91 0.43
C GLU A 59 11.59 13.55 -1.04
N ILE A 60 10.55 13.23 -1.81
CA ILE A 60 10.68 12.97 -3.26
C ILE A 60 11.14 14.21 -4.00
N ARG A 61 10.57 15.39 -3.73
CA ARG A 61 11.02 16.65 -4.36
C ARG A 61 12.46 16.99 -4.02
N ALA A 62 12.87 16.75 -2.77
CA ALA A 62 14.26 16.98 -2.35
C ALA A 62 15.24 16.03 -3.04
N LYS A 63 14.86 14.76 -3.21
CA LYS A 63 15.70 13.73 -3.84
C LYS A 63 15.72 13.85 -5.37
N TYR A 64 14.60 14.22 -5.98
CA TYR A 64 14.41 14.30 -7.44
C TYR A 64 13.84 15.68 -7.82
N PRO A 65 14.66 16.75 -7.79
CA PRO A 65 14.19 18.11 -8.01
C PRO A 65 13.63 18.35 -9.43
N ASN A 66 13.95 17.47 -10.39
CA ASN A 66 13.48 17.52 -11.77
C ASN A 66 12.22 16.67 -12.02
N ALA A 67 11.66 16.01 -11.00
CA ALA A 67 10.43 15.25 -11.15
C ALA A 67 9.30 16.18 -11.58
N LYS A 68 8.58 15.81 -12.63
CA LYS A 68 7.45 16.56 -13.16
C LYS A 68 6.21 16.32 -12.33
N GLU A 69 5.46 17.37 -12.11
CA GLU A 69 4.17 17.30 -11.46
C GLU A 69 3.10 16.88 -12.47
N SER A 70 2.24 15.95 -12.07
CA SER A 70 1.06 15.56 -12.86
C SER A 70 -0.16 15.45 -11.97
N LEU A 71 -1.29 15.98 -12.45
CA LEU A 71 -2.63 15.82 -11.85
C LEU A 71 -2.72 16.13 -10.34
N PHE A 72 -1.92 17.07 -9.81
CA PHE A 72 -1.88 17.51 -8.39
C PHE A 72 -1.55 16.43 -7.34
N VAL A 73 -1.47 15.16 -7.71
CA VAL A 73 -1.26 14.02 -6.81
C VAL A 73 -0.14 13.09 -7.28
N TYR A 74 0.56 13.42 -8.36
CA TYR A 74 1.65 12.62 -8.91
C TYR A 74 2.96 13.43 -9.03
N LEU A 75 4.07 12.75 -8.75
CA LEU A 75 5.41 13.19 -9.15
C LEU A 75 5.98 12.13 -10.07
N THR A 76 6.54 12.53 -11.21
CA THR A 76 7.07 11.60 -12.22
C THR A 76 8.50 11.97 -12.58
N GLU A 77 9.42 11.03 -12.42
CA GLU A 77 10.76 11.13 -12.98
C GLU A 77 10.85 10.32 -14.26
N THR A 78 11.39 10.92 -15.32
CA THR A 78 11.47 10.33 -16.65
C THR A 78 12.92 10.25 -17.10
N THR A 79 13.32 9.05 -17.55
CA THR A 79 14.59 8.80 -18.23
C THR A 79 14.34 8.35 -19.68
N SER A 80 15.39 7.97 -20.41
CA SER A 80 15.24 7.37 -21.75
C SER A 80 14.47 6.06 -21.72
N ASP A 81 14.73 5.23 -20.71
CA ASP A 81 14.31 3.82 -20.70
C ASP A 81 13.17 3.53 -19.71
N MET A 82 12.85 4.47 -18.82
CA MET A 82 11.79 4.29 -17.84
C MET A 82 11.15 5.60 -17.37
N ASP A 83 9.94 5.45 -16.85
CA ASP A 83 9.23 6.46 -16.06
C ASP A 83 8.96 5.91 -14.65
N VAL A 84 9.23 6.70 -13.61
CA VAL A 84 8.91 6.37 -12.22
C VAL A 84 7.92 7.40 -11.69
N GLU A 85 6.72 6.97 -11.36
CA GLU A 85 5.64 7.81 -10.87
C GLU A 85 5.31 7.48 -9.42
N TRP A 86 5.41 8.46 -8.53
CA TRP A 86 4.93 8.38 -7.16
C TRP A 86 3.51 8.94 -7.08
N ARG A 87 2.60 8.19 -6.46
CA ARG A 87 1.21 8.60 -6.27
C ARG A 87 0.90 8.85 -4.80
N PHE A 88 0.25 9.97 -4.53
CA PHE A 88 0.06 10.52 -3.20
C PHE A 88 -1.40 10.53 -2.77
N ASN A 89 -1.65 10.28 -1.48
CA ASN A 89 -3.00 10.22 -0.90
C ASN A 89 -3.68 11.60 -0.74
N GLN A 90 -2.90 12.66 -0.93
CA GLN A 90 -3.29 14.06 -0.85
C GLN A 90 -2.48 14.84 -1.90
N SER A 91 -2.70 16.16 -1.95
CA SER A 91 -1.96 17.02 -2.87
C SER A 91 -0.44 16.95 -2.65
N ILE A 92 0.32 16.90 -3.73
CA ILE A 92 1.79 16.97 -3.74
C ILE A 92 2.35 18.31 -3.26
N TYR A 93 1.51 19.34 -3.10
CA TYR A 93 1.88 20.62 -2.51
C TYR A 93 1.86 20.60 -0.98
N ASN A 94 1.20 19.60 -0.37
CA ASN A 94 1.42 19.28 1.03
C ASN A 94 2.70 18.43 1.11
N PRO A 95 3.84 18.96 1.61
CA PRO A 95 5.10 18.23 1.65
C PRO A 95 5.05 16.98 2.55
N LYS A 96 4.02 16.85 3.41
CA LYS A 96 3.79 15.68 4.27
C LYS A 96 2.88 14.62 3.62
N SER A 97 2.39 14.84 2.40
CA SER A 97 1.56 13.85 1.72
C SER A 97 2.38 12.59 1.45
N GLN A 98 1.87 11.45 1.90
CA GLN A 98 2.57 10.16 1.80
C GLN A 98 2.21 9.47 0.49
N ALA A 99 3.23 8.89 -0.14
CA ALA A 99 3.04 8.04 -1.31
C ALA A 99 2.34 6.74 -0.88
N TYR A 100 1.23 6.41 -1.54
CA TYR A 100 0.54 5.11 -1.37
C TYR A 100 0.90 4.14 -2.49
N ALA A 101 1.47 4.63 -3.59
CA ALA A 101 1.88 3.80 -4.70
C ALA A 101 3.06 4.37 -5.49
N ILE A 102 3.76 3.47 -6.16
CA ILE A 102 4.84 3.76 -7.10
C ILE A 102 4.59 2.94 -8.35
N ILE A 103 4.64 3.58 -9.51
CA ILE A 103 4.46 2.97 -10.81
C ILE A 103 5.76 3.12 -11.60
N VAL A 104 6.39 2.01 -11.94
CA VAL A 104 7.61 1.98 -12.75
C VAL A 104 7.27 1.43 -14.13
N THR A 105 7.30 2.29 -15.13
CA THR A 105 7.12 1.92 -16.54
C THR A 105 8.48 1.68 -17.19
N LEU A 106 8.73 0.46 -17.63
CA LEU A 106 9.92 0.04 -18.38
C LEU A 106 9.62 0.05 -19.88
N ARG A 107 10.27 0.95 -20.62
CA ARG A 107 9.97 1.20 -22.03
C ARG A 107 10.49 0.11 -22.95
N ASN A 108 9.68 -0.29 -23.92
CA ASN A 108 10.02 -1.33 -24.91
C ASN A 108 10.41 -2.71 -24.31
N LYS A 109 10.02 -3.00 -23.06
CA LYS A 109 10.37 -4.24 -22.35
C LYS A 109 9.29 -5.32 -22.35
N ALA A 110 8.20 -5.18 -23.13
CA ALA A 110 7.11 -6.16 -23.16
C ALA A 110 7.58 -7.59 -23.49
N HIS A 111 8.61 -7.74 -24.33
CA HIS A 111 9.21 -9.03 -24.67
C HIS A 111 10.03 -9.66 -23.52
N GLN A 112 10.33 -8.90 -22.46
CA GLN A 112 11.07 -9.35 -21.27
C GLN A 112 10.14 -9.56 -20.06
N MET A 113 8.83 -9.50 -20.25
CA MET A 113 7.86 -9.48 -19.15
C MET A 113 7.98 -10.71 -18.23
N ASP A 114 8.14 -11.91 -18.78
CA ASP A 114 8.36 -13.14 -18.00
C ASP A 114 9.69 -13.10 -17.24
N SER A 115 10.75 -12.58 -17.86
CA SER A 115 12.06 -12.42 -17.20
C SER A 115 11.98 -11.43 -16.04
N ILE A 116 11.23 -10.33 -16.19
CA ILE A 116 11.00 -9.35 -15.14
C ILE A 116 10.21 -10.00 -14.00
N ARG A 117 9.15 -10.76 -14.32
CA ARG A 117 8.39 -11.53 -13.33
C ARG A 117 9.30 -12.46 -12.54
N THR A 118 10.08 -13.32 -13.21
CA THR A 118 10.98 -14.27 -12.54
C THR A 118 12.02 -13.56 -11.67
N ALA A 119 12.57 -12.42 -12.11
CA ALA A 119 13.50 -11.64 -11.31
C ALA A 119 12.84 -11.09 -10.03
N LEU A 120 11.59 -10.61 -10.11
CA LEU A 120 10.83 -10.15 -8.94
C LEU A 120 10.50 -11.31 -8.00
N GLU A 121 10.07 -12.47 -8.53
CA GLU A 121 9.80 -13.67 -7.72
C GLU A 121 11.05 -14.12 -6.95
N ALA A 122 12.22 -14.10 -7.61
CA ALA A 122 13.50 -14.42 -7.00
C ALA A 122 13.90 -13.40 -5.93
N GLN A 123 13.71 -12.10 -6.19
CA GLN A 123 14.03 -11.02 -5.26
C GLN A 123 13.19 -11.10 -3.97
N TYR A 124 11.88 -11.32 -4.09
CA TYR A 124 10.97 -11.36 -2.95
C TYR A 124 10.73 -12.76 -2.39
N LYS A 125 11.30 -13.80 -3.00
CA LYS A 125 11.16 -15.22 -2.62
C LYS A 125 9.71 -15.67 -2.52
N LYS A 126 8.85 -15.15 -3.41
CA LYS A 126 7.42 -15.44 -3.48
C LYS A 126 6.98 -15.51 -4.95
N PRO A 127 6.05 -16.41 -5.30
CA PRO A 127 5.52 -16.46 -6.65
C PRO A 127 4.57 -15.29 -6.92
N PHE A 128 4.44 -14.87 -8.18
CA PHE A 128 3.28 -14.09 -8.60
C PHE A 128 2.08 -15.02 -8.68
N GLU A 129 1.03 -14.64 -7.98
CA GLU A 129 -0.29 -15.25 -8.09
C GLU A 129 -1.03 -14.63 -9.27
N PRO A 130 -1.68 -15.43 -10.11
CA PRO A 130 -2.54 -14.89 -11.14
C PRO A 130 -3.67 -14.10 -10.45
N LEU A 131 -3.98 -12.92 -10.97
CA LEU A 131 -5.11 -12.13 -10.49
C LEU A 131 -6.39 -12.81 -11.02
N LEU A 132 -6.81 -13.89 -10.37
CA LEU A 132 -7.97 -14.69 -10.77
C LEU A 132 -9.19 -14.16 -10.02
N THR A 133 -10.05 -13.42 -10.74
CA THR A 133 -11.38 -12.93 -10.34
C THR A 133 -11.43 -12.24 -8.97
N PRO A 134 -11.75 -10.94 -8.91
CA PRO A 134 -11.62 -10.21 -7.66
C PRO A 134 -12.50 -10.79 -6.55
N LYS A 135 -11.89 -11.09 -5.39
CA LYS A 135 -12.54 -11.72 -4.23
C LYS A 135 -13.47 -10.74 -3.52
N HIS A 136 -13.18 -9.44 -3.57
CA HIS A 136 -13.88 -8.42 -2.76
C HIS A 136 -14.80 -7.53 -3.60
N LEU A 137 -14.62 -7.52 -4.92
CA LEU A 137 -15.35 -6.62 -5.80
C LEU A 137 -16.56 -7.28 -6.49
N GLY A 138 -16.76 -8.59 -6.38
CA GLY A 138 -17.79 -9.29 -7.15
C GLY A 138 -17.52 -9.25 -8.67
N LYS A 139 -18.52 -9.53 -9.50
CA LYS A 139 -18.41 -9.48 -10.97
C LYS A 139 -18.28 -8.02 -11.46
N TYR A 140 -17.12 -7.39 -11.31
CA TYR A 140 -16.80 -6.23 -12.15
C TYR A 140 -16.58 -6.74 -13.58
N GLU A 141 -17.43 -6.28 -14.49
CA GLU A 141 -17.50 -6.71 -15.90
C GLU A 141 -16.30 -6.28 -16.77
N TYR A 142 -15.34 -5.57 -16.20
CA TYR A 142 -14.18 -5.04 -16.94
C TYR A 142 -12.84 -5.56 -16.40
N TYR A 143 -12.81 -6.84 -15.99
CA TYR A 143 -11.54 -7.54 -15.80
C TYR A 143 -11.01 -7.99 -17.17
N GLU A 144 -10.19 -7.17 -17.81
CA GLU A 144 -9.45 -7.59 -19.00
C GLU A 144 -8.32 -8.53 -18.57
N LYS A 145 -8.64 -9.82 -18.61
CA LYS A 145 -7.82 -10.99 -18.25
C LYS A 145 -6.39 -10.99 -18.85
N ASP A 146 -6.17 -10.21 -19.90
CA ASP A 146 -4.93 -10.23 -20.68
C ASP A 146 -3.92 -9.14 -20.30
N SER A 147 -4.27 -8.24 -19.36
CA SER A 147 -3.42 -7.07 -19.09
C SER A 147 -2.48 -7.22 -17.90
N THR A 148 -2.95 -7.83 -16.80
CA THR A 148 -2.18 -8.05 -15.57
C THR A 148 -1.78 -9.52 -15.46
N LEU A 149 -0.48 -9.81 -15.50
CA LEU A 149 0.02 -11.19 -15.39
C LEU A 149 -0.20 -11.78 -14.01
N GLY A 150 -0.21 -10.94 -12.98
CA GLY A 150 -0.42 -11.36 -11.60
C GLY A 150 -0.10 -10.28 -10.58
N VAL A 151 -0.27 -10.68 -9.33
CA VAL A 151 0.07 -9.92 -8.13
C VAL A 151 1.04 -10.72 -7.26
N LEU A 152 1.92 -10.05 -6.55
CA LEU A 152 2.83 -10.65 -5.58
C LEU A 152 2.66 -9.92 -4.25
N GLN A 153 2.15 -10.61 -3.23
CA GLN A 153 2.00 -10.07 -1.88
C GLN A 153 3.32 -10.17 -1.12
N VAL A 154 4.04 -9.06 -0.94
CA VAL A 154 5.34 -9.05 -0.27
C VAL A 154 5.19 -9.21 1.24
N ASN A 155 4.31 -8.42 1.84
CA ASN A 155 3.94 -8.48 3.26
C ASN A 155 2.51 -7.96 3.44
N GLU A 156 2.01 -7.77 4.66
CA GLU A 156 0.64 -7.29 4.89
C GLU A 156 0.34 -5.91 4.27
N HIS A 157 1.35 -5.07 4.07
CA HIS A 157 1.16 -3.69 3.63
C HIS A 157 1.56 -3.44 2.18
N VAL A 158 2.30 -4.36 1.55
CA VAL A 158 2.91 -4.18 0.23
C VAL A 158 2.47 -5.26 -0.74
N GLN A 159 1.95 -4.82 -1.89
CA GLN A 159 1.66 -5.69 -3.03
C GLN A 159 2.31 -5.13 -4.29
N LEU A 160 2.88 -6.04 -5.10
CA LEU A 160 3.36 -5.75 -6.44
C LEU A 160 2.35 -6.26 -7.47
N SER A 161 2.22 -5.55 -8.57
CA SER A 161 1.57 -6.04 -9.78
C SER A 161 2.43 -5.77 -10.99
N ILE A 162 2.34 -6.64 -12.00
CA ILE A 162 3.03 -6.48 -13.28
C ILE A 162 2.02 -6.61 -14.41
N HIS A 163 2.04 -5.63 -15.32
CA HIS A 163 1.11 -5.56 -16.43
C HIS A 163 1.75 -4.90 -17.65
N ARG A 164 1.17 -5.13 -18.81
CA ARG A 164 1.56 -4.43 -20.03
C ARG A 164 0.88 -3.07 -20.06
N ARG A 165 1.63 -2.00 -20.37
CA ARG A 165 1.05 -0.65 -20.39
C ARG A 165 -0.05 -0.57 -21.42
N LYS A 166 -1.20 -0.10 -20.98
CA LYS A 166 -2.37 0.16 -21.82
C LYS A 166 -2.45 1.64 -22.12
N ILE A 167 -2.70 1.98 -23.38
CA ILE A 167 -3.05 3.33 -23.79
C ILE A 167 -4.44 3.34 -24.42
N TRP A 168 -5.11 4.49 -24.28
CA TRP A 168 -6.44 4.75 -24.81
C TRP A 168 -6.37 5.75 -25.97
N PRO A 169 -5.93 5.33 -27.17
CA PRO A 169 -6.10 6.16 -28.34
C PRO A 169 -7.60 6.23 -28.71
N LEU A 170 -7.95 7.28 -29.46
CA LEU A 170 -9.32 7.51 -29.94
C LEU A 170 -9.91 6.33 -30.75
N SER A 171 -9.06 5.44 -31.27
CA SER A 171 -9.42 4.27 -32.08
C SER A 171 -9.65 2.98 -31.28
N GLY A 172 -9.64 3.04 -29.94
CA GLY A 172 -9.83 1.89 -29.06
C GLY A 172 -8.53 1.43 -28.39
N TYR A 173 -8.60 0.35 -27.63
CA TYR A 173 -7.50 -0.07 -26.77
C TYR A 173 -6.27 -0.56 -27.51
N GLN A 174 -5.09 -0.11 -27.07
CA GLN A 174 -3.81 -0.65 -27.55
C GLN A 174 -2.86 -0.91 -26.38
N TYR A 175 -2.20 -2.07 -26.42
CA TYR A 175 -1.09 -2.39 -25.53
C TYR A 175 0.22 -1.85 -26.13
N THR A 176 0.95 -1.03 -25.37
CA THR A 176 2.26 -0.52 -25.82
C THR A 176 3.32 -1.61 -25.73
N LYS A 177 4.57 -1.32 -26.10
CA LYS A 177 5.70 -2.23 -25.88
C LYS A 177 6.28 -2.12 -24.46
N ASP A 178 5.61 -1.41 -23.56
CA ASP A 178 6.12 -1.12 -22.22
C ASP A 178 5.55 -2.09 -21.19
N VAL A 179 6.36 -2.38 -20.18
CA VAL A 179 5.96 -3.15 -19.00
C VAL A 179 5.82 -2.18 -17.85
N VAL A 180 4.81 -2.36 -17.03
CA VAL A 180 4.61 -1.59 -15.81
C VAL A 180 4.73 -2.53 -14.63
N VAL A 181 5.56 -2.14 -13.67
CA VAL A 181 5.62 -2.74 -12.34
C VAL A 181 5.08 -1.71 -11.37
N SER A 182 3.98 -2.03 -10.71
CA SER A 182 3.35 -1.16 -9.72
C SER A 182 3.52 -1.74 -8.32
N ILE A 183 3.83 -0.88 -7.37
CA ILE A 183 3.93 -1.19 -5.94
C ILE A 183 2.88 -0.35 -5.24
N CYS A 184 2.00 -0.97 -4.45
CA CYS A 184 1.15 -0.24 -3.52
C CYS A 184 1.57 -0.50 -2.07
N TYR A 185 1.28 0.47 -1.20
CA TYR A 185 1.72 0.51 0.18
C TYR A 185 0.62 1.03 1.11
N GLY A 186 0.37 0.31 2.21
CA GLY A 186 -0.56 0.75 3.26
C GLY A 186 -2.03 0.79 2.82
N LEU A 187 -2.37 0.11 1.72
CA LEU A 187 -3.74 -0.03 1.23
C LEU A 187 -4.46 -1.21 1.92
N THR A 188 -5.79 -1.16 1.98
CA THR A 188 -6.61 -2.32 2.38
C THR A 188 -6.58 -3.40 1.31
N ASP A 189 -6.96 -4.64 1.64
CA ASP A 189 -6.97 -5.74 0.66
C ASP A 189 -7.88 -5.47 -0.55
N GLU A 190 -9.04 -4.84 -0.33
CA GLU A 190 -9.92 -4.39 -1.41
C GLU A 190 -9.24 -3.33 -2.29
N GLN A 191 -8.57 -2.37 -1.68
CA GLN A 191 -7.85 -1.32 -2.41
C GLN A 191 -6.66 -1.88 -3.20
N LYS A 192 -5.92 -2.85 -2.65
CA LYS A 192 -4.85 -3.57 -3.35
C LYS A 192 -5.39 -4.27 -4.61
N GLU A 193 -6.50 -4.98 -4.46
CA GLU A 193 -7.16 -5.66 -5.58
C GLU A 193 -7.61 -4.67 -6.67
N ARG A 194 -8.28 -3.58 -6.28
CA ARG A 194 -8.66 -2.50 -7.21
C ARG A 194 -7.44 -1.87 -7.88
N PHE A 195 -6.38 -1.62 -7.12
CA PHE A 195 -5.13 -1.06 -7.62
C PHE A 195 -4.53 -1.96 -8.70
N ALA A 196 -4.43 -3.27 -8.46
CA ALA A 196 -3.91 -4.23 -9.42
C ALA A 196 -4.79 -4.34 -10.68
N MET A 197 -6.11 -4.34 -10.52
CA MET A 197 -7.06 -4.39 -11.65
C MET A 197 -7.03 -3.14 -12.52
N LYS A 198 -6.92 -1.96 -11.89
CA LYS A 198 -6.86 -0.67 -12.60
C LYS A 198 -5.43 -0.27 -12.97
N GLN A 199 -4.47 -1.20 -12.97
CA GLN A 199 -3.10 -0.92 -13.42
C GLN A 199 -2.40 0.20 -12.63
N GLY A 200 -2.74 0.32 -11.35
CA GLY A 200 -2.26 1.35 -10.44
C GLY A 200 -3.14 2.60 -10.36
N ASP A 201 -4.25 2.63 -11.11
CA ASP A 201 -5.14 3.78 -11.21
C ASP A 201 -6.35 3.73 -10.27
N ILE A 202 -6.11 4.01 -8.99
CA ILE A 202 -7.17 4.24 -7.98
C ILE A 202 -6.90 5.54 -7.23
N GLN A 203 -7.93 6.16 -6.67
CA GLN A 203 -7.73 7.04 -5.53
C GLN A 203 -7.97 6.24 -4.24
N PRO A 204 -7.09 6.31 -3.22
CA PRO A 204 -7.30 5.59 -1.95
C PRO A 204 -8.54 6.06 -1.16
N ARG A 205 -9.21 7.12 -1.61
CA ARG A 205 -10.46 7.62 -1.03
C ARG A 205 -11.71 7.03 -1.71
N ASP A 206 -11.53 6.36 -2.83
CA ASP A 206 -12.60 5.60 -3.50
C ASP A 206 -12.87 4.28 -2.78
#